data_AF-A0A815DNT5-F1
#
_entry.id   AF-A0A815DNT5-F1
#
_cell.length_a   1.000
_cell.length_b   1.000
_cell.length_c   1.000
_cell.angle_alpha   90.00
_cell.angle_beta   90.00
_cell.angle_gamma   90.00
#
_symmetry.space_group_name_H-M   'P 1'
#
loop_
_entity.id
_entity.type
_entity.pdbx_description
1 polymer ?
#
loop_
_entity_poly.entity_id
_entity_poly.type
_entity_poly.pdbx_seq_one_letter_code
_entity_poly.pdbx_strand_id
1 'polypeptide(L)'
;MNGIYRLVIFNIILFIQIKSACSLCNMPTAWLGSWYQRGMSSLLQITIDHVQTKGRCLDVLPIPQYYLFNDSINRCTRCLLFIERHSNLLQYRESECSDADDQLNVTSCPNMIAPDAALYTLHRNNSKPQLCPIQPPFLLTNLNKDGLICRQSTALSYIGECANDYQFRLHLLSCSSHQQTFDLQFVCVGTWIEGFHTYFVTHILSKQSNNQYACFHFLTKQKDLSSSFQLSMATDDSCRDLNSKSMSTVMTLSSINRQIGNESNISSCIFPEEFQDYEWYSLNRTIQMIIKSTDIELINLKNKGNNKRFHCLQSMNSLKYQVQSFTNCEVYEECLQINQQANNVLELVLTNCNSNNNRYKRVLTFVTKSKSLSSCPTSIGNLLLETNLNHHRQRFLRKNPFQMSVGCDNKEKLMIYQTEKDPDYRLLTQTDTCLASWRSDDLSIIYLIAQSIYSNASYCLSFQMSDSIIIRNNSHDCSFNNSEDETSISIYSAKLLNPCSQSQQLLFKYILVWITIFIMTDNI
;
A
#
# COMPACT_ATOMS: atom_id res chain seq x y z
N MET A 1 -71.93 2.42 -19.19
CA MET A 1 -70.94 2.41 -18.08
C MET A 1 -70.45 1.02 -17.65
N ASN A 2 -70.79 -0.10 -18.32
CA ASN A 2 -70.40 -1.45 -17.87
C ASN A 2 -69.21 -2.10 -18.60
N GLY A 3 -68.71 -1.52 -19.70
CA GLY A 3 -67.61 -2.10 -20.49
C GLY A 3 -66.20 -1.77 -19.97
N ILE A 4 -66.00 -0.55 -19.47
CA ILE A 4 -64.68 -0.05 -19.04
C ILE A 4 -64.26 -0.70 -17.72
N TYR A 5 -65.19 -0.92 -16.79
CA TYR A 5 -64.91 -1.60 -15.52
C TYR A 5 -64.47 -3.06 -15.72
N ARG A 6 -65.02 -3.78 -16.71
CA ARG A 6 -64.61 -5.16 -17.00
C ARG A 6 -63.20 -5.24 -17.59
N LEU A 7 -62.82 -4.31 -18.45
CA LEU A 7 -61.46 -4.25 -19.02
C LEU A 7 -60.41 -3.85 -17.98
N VAL A 8 -60.74 -2.93 -17.06
CA VAL A 8 -59.83 -2.54 -15.97
C VAL A 8 -59.67 -3.68 -14.96
N ILE A 9 -60.76 -4.36 -14.57
CA ILE A 9 -60.68 -5.52 -13.67
C ILE A 9 -59.93 -6.68 -14.31
N PHE A 10 -60.13 -6.95 -15.61
CA PHE A 10 -59.39 -8.01 -16.31
C PHE A 10 -57.90 -7.68 -16.43
N ASN A 11 -57.52 -6.42 -16.68
CA ASN A 11 -56.12 -6.00 -16.68
C ASN A 11 -55.50 -6.02 -15.27
N ILE A 12 -56.26 -5.67 -14.23
CA ILE A 12 -55.78 -5.77 -12.84
C ILE A 12 -55.61 -7.24 -12.44
N ILE A 13 -56.52 -8.15 -12.83
CA ILE A 13 -56.38 -9.58 -12.58
C ILE A 13 -55.21 -10.16 -13.38
N LEU A 14 -54.98 -9.73 -14.63
CA LEU A 14 -53.82 -10.14 -15.42
C LEU A 14 -52.49 -9.63 -14.82
N PHE A 15 -52.47 -8.39 -14.30
CA PHE A 15 -51.30 -7.84 -13.59
C PHE A 15 -51.09 -8.50 -12.21
N ILE A 16 -52.13 -8.97 -11.54
CA ILE A 16 -52.04 -9.73 -10.29
C ILE A 16 -51.59 -11.19 -10.57
N GLN A 17 -51.98 -11.78 -11.70
CA GLN A 17 -51.57 -13.14 -12.10
C GLN A 17 -50.18 -13.23 -12.73
N ILE A 18 -49.53 -12.11 -13.09
CA ILE A 18 -48.11 -12.08 -13.48
C ILE A 18 -47.18 -11.91 -12.26
N LYS A 19 -47.73 -11.70 -11.06
CA LYS A 19 -47.02 -11.78 -9.78
C LYS A 19 -47.12 -13.16 -9.11
N SER A 20 -47.41 -14.22 -9.86
CA SER A 20 -47.14 -15.58 -9.39
C SER A 20 -45.63 -15.82 -9.42
N ALA A 21 -45.06 -15.76 -8.22
CA ALA A 21 -43.67 -15.90 -7.89
C ALA A 21 -43.07 -17.19 -8.47
N CYS A 22 -42.24 -17.06 -9.50
CA CYS A 22 -41.01 -17.81 -9.54
C CYS A 22 -40.00 -16.96 -8.76
N SER A 23 -40.00 -17.05 -7.43
CA SER A 23 -38.88 -16.55 -6.64
C SER A 23 -37.71 -17.47 -6.97
N LEU A 24 -36.92 -17.12 -7.98
CA LEU A 24 -35.66 -17.81 -8.22
C LEU A 24 -34.84 -17.73 -6.93
N CYS A 25 -34.54 -18.89 -6.34
CA CYS A 25 -33.64 -18.93 -5.19
C CYS A 25 -32.24 -18.52 -5.66
N ASN A 26 -31.90 -17.26 -5.39
CA ASN A 26 -30.63 -16.67 -5.76
C ASN A 26 -29.84 -16.29 -4.51
N MET A 27 -28.58 -16.70 -4.49
CA MET A 27 -27.59 -16.30 -3.51
C MET A 27 -27.19 -14.84 -3.74
N PRO A 28 -26.86 -14.10 -2.67
CA PRO A 28 -26.28 -12.76 -2.78
C PRO A 28 -25.05 -12.74 -3.68
N THR A 29 -24.94 -11.73 -4.53
CA THR A 29 -23.80 -11.54 -5.43
C THR A 29 -22.47 -11.43 -4.67
N ALA A 30 -22.51 -10.87 -3.46
CA ALA A 30 -21.39 -10.77 -2.55
C ALA A 30 -20.87 -12.12 -2.03
N TRP A 31 -21.59 -13.23 -2.21
CA TRP A 31 -21.19 -14.57 -1.77
C TRP A 31 -20.56 -15.40 -2.89
N LEU A 32 -20.72 -14.98 -4.14
CA LEU A 32 -20.25 -15.72 -5.30
C LEU A 32 -18.72 -15.87 -5.28
N GLY A 33 -18.25 -17.03 -5.73
CA GLY A 33 -16.84 -17.37 -5.90
C GLY A 33 -16.38 -18.55 -5.03
N SER A 34 -15.05 -18.63 -4.83
CA SER A 34 -14.37 -19.73 -4.15
C SER A 34 -14.19 -19.46 -2.65
N TRP A 35 -14.47 -20.45 -1.82
CA TRP A 35 -14.37 -20.39 -0.37
C TRP A 35 -13.58 -21.56 0.20
N TYR A 36 -12.77 -21.30 1.22
CA TYR A 36 -12.07 -22.30 1.99
C TYR A 36 -12.89 -22.71 3.22
N GLN A 37 -12.95 -24.01 3.48
CA GLN A 37 -13.55 -24.59 4.68
C GLN A 37 -12.62 -25.65 5.25
N ARG A 38 -12.39 -25.63 6.58
CA ARG A 38 -11.63 -26.68 7.26
C ARG A 38 -12.21 -28.06 6.96
N GLY A 39 -11.32 -29.02 6.68
CA GLY A 39 -11.69 -30.42 6.45
C GLY A 39 -12.18 -30.73 5.04
N MET A 40 -12.27 -29.74 4.15
CA MET A 40 -12.54 -29.95 2.73
C MET A 40 -11.23 -30.00 1.93
N SER A 41 -11.10 -30.98 1.04
CA SER A 41 -9.91 -31.17 0.20
C SER A 41 -9.77 -30.14 -0.92
N SER A 42 -10.85 -29.43 -1.25
CA SER A 42 -10.90 -28.42 -2.32
C SER A 42 -11.73 -27.21 -1.89
N LEU A 43 -11.53 -26.08 -2.59
CA LEU A 43 -12.29 -24.86 -2.38
C LEU A 43 -13.75 -25.06 -2.78
N LEU A 44 -14.66 -24.68 -1.89
CA LEU A 44 -16.10 -24.68 -2.11
C LEU A 44 -16.49 -23.56 -3.09
N GLN A 45 -17.12 -23.90 -4.21
CA GLN A 45 -17.70 -22.91 -5.12
C GLN A 45 -19.13 -22.56 -4.72
N ILE A 46 -19.41 -21.26 -4.61
CA ILE A 46 -20.76 -20.70 -4.47
C ILE A 46 -21.10 -19.94 -5.76
N THR A 47 -22.22 -20.31 -6.36
CA THR A 47 -22.79 -19.70 -7.57
C THR A 47 -24.17 -19.14 -7.26
N ILE A 48 -24.88 -18.62 -8.28
CA ILE A 48 -26.15 -17.91 -8.10
C ILE A 48 -27.21 -18.82 -7.45
N ASP A 49 -27.32 -20.08 -7.87
CA ASP A 49 -28.35 -21.00 -7.35
C ASP A 49 -27.76 -22.32 -6.82
N HIS A 50 -26.43 -22.42 -6.66
CA HIS A 50 -25.79 -23.68 -6.31
C HIS A 50 -24.55 -23.50 -5.42
N VAL A 51 -24.40 -24.40 -4.44
CA VAL A 51 -23.23 -24.53 -3.56
C VAL A 51 -22.66 -25.93 -3.75
N GLN A 52 -21.40 -26.03 -4.21
CA GLN A 52 -20.84 -27.26 -4.81
C GLN A 52 -21.01 -28.55 -3.97
N THR A 53 -20.99 -28.47 -2.63
CA THR A 53 -21.17 -29.64 -1.75
C THR A 53 -22.51 -29.71 -1.03
N LYS A 54 -23.39 -28.73 -1.25
CA LYS A 54 -24.73 -28.66 -0.64
C LYS A 54 -25.84 -28.81 -1.66
N GLY A 55 -25.53 -28.61 -2.94
CA GLY A 55 -26.44 -28.81 -4.05
C GLY A 55 -27.12 -27.52 -4.51
N ARG A 56 -28.28 -27.66 -5.14
CA ARG A 56 -29.02 -26.55 -5.77
C ARG A 56 -29.99 -25.94 -4.78
N CYS A 57 -30.07 -24.62 -4.73
CA CYS A 57 -31.09 -23.95 -3.93
C CYS A 57 -32.48 -24.11 -4.56
N LEU A 58 -33.45 -24.48 -3.74
CA LEU A 58 -34.85 -24.63 -4.09
C LEU A 58 -35.65 -23.39 -3.71
N ASP A 59 -35.44 -22.87 -2.50
CA ASP A 59 -36.23 -21.77 -1.95
C ASP A 59 -35.48 -21.02 -0.84
N VAL A 60 -35.90 -19.78 -0.55
CA VAL A 60 -35.26 -18.88 0.41
C VAL A 60 -36.30 -18.18 1.30
N LEU A 61 -36.05 -18.21 2.61
CA LEU A 61 -36.67 -17.32 3.57
C LEU A 61 -35.63 -16.21 3.87
N PRO A 62 -35.88 -14.94 3.50
CA PRO A 62 -34.83 -13.93 3.51
C PRO A 62 -34.49 -13.37 4.90
N ILE A 63 -35.38 -13.49 5.90
CA ILE A 63 -35.17 -12.95 7.24
C ILE A 63 -35.71 -13.93 8.30
N PRO A 64 -34.84 -14.63 9.08
CA PRO A 64 -33.41 -14.81 8.86
C PRO A 64 -33.14 -15.54 7.53
N GLN A 65 -31.91 -15.47 7.01
CA GLN A 65 -31.53 -16.04 5.70
C GLN A 65 -31.44 -17.58 5.72
N TYR A 66 -32.59 -18.26 5.79
CA TYR A 66 -32.70 -19.70 5.61
C TYR A 66 -32.84 -20.05 4.14
N TYR A 67 -32.18 -21.12 3.73
CA TYR A 67 -32.22 -21.63 2.37
C TYR A 67 -32.51 -23.13 2.41
N LEU A 68 -33.38 -23.57 1.51
CA LEU A 68 -33.65 -24.98 1.28
C LEU A 68 -32.81 -25.45 0.09
N PHE A 69 -31.97 -26.44 0.29
CA PHE A 69 -31.12 -27.01 -0.75
C PHE A 69 -31.55 -28.44 -1.09
N ASN A 70 -31.42 -28.78 -2.37
CA ASN A 70 -31.47 -30.14 -2.88
C ASN A 70 -30.05 -30.68 -3.03
N ASP A 71 -29.66 -31.54 -2.11
CA ASP A 71 -28.38 -32.25 -2.13
C ASP A 71 -28.50 -33.46 -3.07
N SER A 72 -28.12 -33.26 -4.33
CA SER A 72 -28.16 -34.30 -5.36
C SER A 72 -27.21 -35.47 -5.08
N ILE A 73 -26.18 -35.28 -4.25
CA ILE A 73 -25.20 -36.32 -3.92
C ILE A 73 -25.81 -37.31 -2.94
N ASN A 74 -26.42 -36.79 -1.87
CA ASN A 74 -27.04 -37.60 -0.82
C ASN A 74 -28.52 -37.90 -1.09
N ARG A 75 -29.10 -37.36 -2.17
CA ARG A 75 -30.52 -37.49 -2.56
C ARG A 75 -31.47 -37.06 -1.44
N CYS A 76 -31.19 -35.92 -0.84
CA CYS A 76 -31.96 -35.40 0.28
C CYS A 76 -32.11 -33.88 0.18
N THR A 77 -33.00 -33.33 0.99
CA THR A 77 -33.11 -31.89 1.17
C THR A 77 -32.53 -31.47 2.52
N ARG A 78 -31.95 -30.28 2.55
CA ARG A 78 -31.31 -29.73 3.76
C ARG A 78 -31.60 -28.24 3.89
N CYS A 79 -31.81 -27.82 5.13
CA CYS A 79 -31.96 -26.42 5.49
C CYS A 79 -30.61 -25.85 5.92
N LEU A 80 -30.22 -24.73 5.33
CA LEU A 80 -29.02 -23.99 5.70
C LEU A 80 -29.40 -22.59 6.18
N LEU A 81 -28.89 -22.19 7.34
CA LEU A 81 -28.94 -20.81 7.84
C LEU A 81 -27.59 -20.16 7.60
N PHE A 82 -27.52 -19.20 6.68
CA PHE A 82 -26.31 -18.43 6.45
C PHE A 82 -26.27 -17.17 7.32
N ILE A 83 -25.06 -16.82 7.77
CA ILE A 83 -24.76 -15.65 8.57
C ILE A 83 -23.55 -14.96 7.93
N GLU A 84 -23.79 -13.84 7.27
CA GLU A 84 -22.72 -13.01 6.73
C GLU A 84 -22.08 -12.19 7.85
N ARG A 85 -20.85 -12.57 8.24
CA ARG A 85 -20.09 -11.87 9.28
C ARG A 85 -19.26 -10.73 8.69
N HIS A 86 -18.71 -10.95 7.51
CA HIS A 86 -17.88 -10.00 6.77
C HIS A 86 -17.86 -10.39 5.27
N SER A 87 -17.47 -9.49 4.37
CA SER A 87 -17.38 -9.79 2.93
C SER A 87 -16.42 -10.95 2.57
N ASN A 88 -15.49 -11.24 3.49
CA ASN A 88 -14.51 -12.33 3.37
C ASN A 88 -14.85 -13.54 4.28
N LEU A 89 -15.96 -13.50 5.03
CA LEU A 89 -16.28 -14.50 6.05
C LEU A 89 -17.79 -14.78 6.09
N LEU A 90 -18.17 -16.00 5.70
CA LEU A 90 -19.51 -16.52 5.86
C LEU A 90 -19.52 -17.62 6.91
N GLN A 91 -20.58 -17.67 7.70
CA GLN A 91 -20.84 -18.80 8.57
C GLN A 91 -22.17 -19.43 8.21
N TYR A 92 -22.32 -20.73 8.45
CA TYR A 92 -23.61 -21.37 8.28
C TYR A 92 -23.82 -22.51 9.27
N ARG A 93 -25.09 -22.79 9.55
CA ARG A 93 -25.55 -24.02 10.21
C ARG A 93 -26.40 -24.79 9.24
N GLU A 94 -26.42 -26.11 9.38
CA GLU A 94 -27.22 -26.98 8.53
C GLU A 94 -28.07 -27.96 9.36
N SER A 95 -29.19 -28.38 8.78
CA SER A 95 -30.00 -29.46 9.32
C SER A 95 -29.40 -30.82 8.93
N GLU A 96 -29.91 -31.86 9.57
CA GLU A 96 -29.74 -33.21 9.05
C GLU A 96 -30.39 -33.36 7.66
N CYS A 97 -29.96 -34.42 6.96
CA CYS A 97 -30.45 -34.80 5.63
C CYS A 97 -31.89 -35.34 5.75
N SER A 98 -32.86 -34.70 5.11
CA SER A 98 -34.25 -35.17 5.08
C SER A 98 -34.59 -35.79 3.73
N ASP A 99 -35.34 -36.89 3.71
CA ASP A 99 -35.61 -37.65 2.50
C ASP A 99 -36.24 -36.75 1.42
N ALA A 100 -35.81 -36.92 0.16
CA ALA A 100 -36.25 -36.05 -0.94
C ALA A 100 -37.75 -36.12 -1.25
N ASP A 101 -38.44 -37.17 -0.76
CA ASP A 101 -39.89 -37.34 -0.89
C ASP A 101 -40.68 -36.51 0.14
N ASP A 102 -40.02 -36.02 1.19
CA ASP A 102 -40.63 -35.08 2.12
C ASP A 102 -40.83 -33.75 1.39
N GLN A 103 -42.08 -33.34 1.20
CA GLN A 103 -42.44 -32.04 0.61
C GLN A 103 -42.09 -30.92 1.60
N LEU A 104 -40.80 -30.63 1.74
CA LEU A 104 -40.29 -29.62 2.64
C LEU A 104 -40.38 -28.24 2.01
N ASN A 105 -40.74 -27.27 2.85
CA ASN A 105 -40.84 -25.86 2.49
C ASN A 105 -39.80 -25.10 3.31
N VAL A 106 -39.19 -24.05 2.77
CA VAL A 106 -38.21 -23.23 3.49
C VAL A 106 -38.74 -22.68 4.82
N THR A 107 -40.07 -22.54 4.97
CA THR A 107 -40.70 -22.14 6.24
C THR A 107 -40.52 -23.14 7.39
N SER A 108 -40.19 -24.42 7.11
CA SER A 108 -39.90 -25.42 8.15
C SER A 108 -38.45 -25.37 8.64
N CYS A 109 -37.54 -24.71 7.90
CA CYS A 109 -36.11 -24.68 8.20
C CYS A 109 -35.75 -24.20 9.63
N PRO A 110 -36.41 -23.19 10.23
CA PRO A 110 -36.11 -22.76 11.59
C PRO A 110 -36.24 -23.88 12.64
N ASN A 111 -37.12 -24.86 12.40
CA ASN A 111 -37.35 -25.98 13.32
C ASN A 111 -36.49 -27.21 13.00
N MET A 112 -35.92 -27.28 11.79
CA MET A 112 -35.10 -28.41 11.34
C MET A 112 -33.63 -28.27 11.72
N ILE A 113 -33.14 -27.05 11.87
CA ILE A 113 -31.78 -26.79 12.31
C ILE A 113 -31.76 -26.84 13.84
N ALA A 114 -31.04 -27.81 14.39
CA ALA A 114 -30.90 -27.95 15.82
C ALA A 114 -30.28 -26.70 16.46
N PRO A 115 -30.70 -26.26 17.66
CA PRO A 115 -30.14 -25.08 18.32
C PRO A 115 -28.62 -25.17 18.56
N ASP A 116 -28.12 -26.39 18.76
CA ASP A 116 -26.72 -26.77 18.97
C ASP A 116 -26.02 -27.26 17.68
N ALA A 117 -26.67 -27.13 16.52
CA ALA A 117 -26.08 -27.50 15.24
C ALA A 117 -24.73 -26.79 15.03
N ALA A 118 -23.76 -27.56 14.52
CA ALA A 118 -22.40 -27.08 14.33
C ALA A 118 -22.33 -25.86 13.40
N LEU A 119 -21.54 -24.86 13.78
CA LEU A 119 -21.35 -23.64 13.01
C LEU A 119 -20.15 -23.77 12.06
N TYR A 120 -20.36 -23.91 10.76
CA TYR A 120 -19.29 -23.97 9.78
C TYR A 120 -18.85 -22.56 9.38
N THR A 121 -17.56 -22.39 9.13
CA THR A 121 -16.97 -21.11 8.73
C THR A 121 -16.32 -21.26 7.36
N LEU A 122 -16.68 -20.35 6.45
CA LEU A 122 -16.16 -20.23 5.10
C LEU A 122 -15.33 -18.97 5.00
N HIS A 123 -14.08 -19.13 4.57
CA HIS A 123 -13.13 -18.04 4.34
C HIS A 123 -13.02 -17.77 2.84
N ARG A 124 -13.21 -16.52 2.41
CA ARG A 124 -13.15 -16.20 0.98
C ARG A 124 -11.75 -16.46 0.45
N ASN A 125 -11.63 -17.22 -0.64
CA ASN A 125 -10.35 -17.40 -1.30
C ASN A 125 -9.87 -16.05 -1.88
N ASN A 126 -8.57 -15.78 -1.80
CA ASN A 126 -7.98 -14.48 -2.18
C ASN A 126 -8.65 -13.28 -1.46
N SER A 127 -8.95 -13.45 -0.17
CA SER A 127 -9.49 -12.39 0.69
C SER A 127 -8.67 -11.11 0.58
N LYS A 128 -9.36 -9.98 0.41
CA LYS A 128 -8.71 -8.67 0.44
C LYS A 128 -8.24 -8.37 1.87
N PRO A 129 -6.97 -7.97 2.08
CA PRO A 129 -6.50 -7.53 3.39
C PRO A 129 -7.32 -6.37 3.93
N GLN A 130 -7.46 -6.29 5.25
CA GLN A 130 -8.06 -5.16 5.95
C GLN A 130 -7.25 -4.79 7.20
N LEU A 131 -7.47 -3.59 7.73
CA LEU A 131 -6.81 -3.14 8.95
C LEU A 131 -7.06 -4.11 10.11
N CYS A 132 -6.00 -4.37 10.87
CA CYS A 132 -6.11 -5.18 12.07
C CYS A 132 -6.80 -4.41 13.20
N PRO A 133 -7.72 -5.05 13.95
CA PRO A 133 -8.40 -4.40 15.07
C PRO A 133 -7.48 -4.22 16.28
N ILE A 134 -6.31 -4.86 16.29
CA ILE A 134 -5.23 -4.64 17.26
C ILE A 134 -4.08 -3.89 16.57
N GLN A 135 -3.45 -2.98 17.32
CA GLN A 135 -2.37 -2.14 16.81
C GLN A 135 -1.12 -2.44 17.65
N PRO A 136 -0.22 -3.34 17.18
CA PRO A 136 1.01 -3.69 17.88
C PRO A 136 1.94 -2.47 18.10
N PRO A 137 2.95 -2.57 18.99
CA PRO A 137 3.48 -3.77 19.63
C PRO A 137 2.90 -4.10 21.01
N PHE A 138 2.87 -5.39 21.33
CA PHE A 138 2.45 -5.90 22.64
C PHE A 138 3.43 -6.94 23.18
N LEU A 139 3.71 -6.90 24.49
CA LEU A 139 4.36 -8.01 25.21
C LEU A 139 3.32 -9.03 25.65
N LEU A 140 3.65 -10.31 25.53
CA LEU A 140 2.85 -11.39 26.10
C LEU A 140 3.31 -11.64 27.54
N THR A 141 2.39 -11.49 28.49
CA THR A 141 2.67 -11.66 29.92
C THR A 141 2.20 -13.00 30.46
N ASN A 142 1.15 -13.59 29.88
CA ASN A 142 0.60 -14.88 30.31
C ASN A 142 -0.02 -15.67 29.14
N LEU A 143 0.04 -17.01 29.24
CA LEU A 143 -0.57 -17.97 28.31
C LEU A 143 -1.28 -19.06 29.12
N ASN A 144 -2.57 -19.29 28.82
CA ASN A 144 -3.37 -20.24 29.61
C ASN A 144 -3.16 -21.72 29.26
N LYS A 145 -2.59 -22.05 28.09
CA LYS A 145 -2.68 -23.43 27.56
C LYS A 145 -1.53 -24.38 27.87
N ASP A 146 -0.44 -23.95 28.50
CA ASP A 146 0.58 -24.86 29.08
C ASP A 146 1.54 -24.13 30.06
N GLY A 147 1.11 -23.03 30.66
CA GLY A 147 1.73 -22.48 31.88
C GLY A 147 3.21 -22.07 31.85
N LEU A 148 3.89 -22.06 30.70
CA LEU A 148 5.32 -21.72 30.64
C LEU A 148 5.60 -20.68 29.55
N ILE A 149 5.25 -19.42 29.83
CA ILE A 149 6.09 -18.32 29.32
C ILE A 149 7.36 -18.33 30.17
N CYS A 150 8.51 -18.25 29.52
CA CYS A 150 9.80 -18.29 30.18
C CYS A 150 9.95 -17.02 31.01
N ARG A 151 9.63 -17.09 32.31
CA ARG A 151 9.86 -15.97 33.26
C ARG A 151 11.34 -15.63 33.42
N GLN A 152 12.24 -16.50 32.96
CA GLN A 152 13.68 -16.43 33.17
C GLN A 152 14.50 -16.26 31.88
N SER A 153 13.90 -16.16 30.69
CA SER A 153 14.65 -15.87 29.45
C SER A 153 14.73 -14.38 29.19
N THR A 154 15.90 -13.91 28.75
CA THR A 154 16.15 -12.52 28.33
C THR A 154 15.36 -12.12 27.07
N ALA A 155 14.77 -13.08 26.36
CA ALA A 155 13.85 -12.85 25.24
C ALA A 155 12.39 -13.11 25.68
N LEU A 156 11.50 -12.16 25.40
CA LEU A 156 10.08 -12.21 25.74
C LEU A 156 9.26 -12.61 24.50
N SER A 157 8.12 -13.27 24.70
CA SER A 157 7.14 -13.45 23.62
C SER A 157 6.41 -12.13 23.36
N TYR A 158 6.19 -11.78 22.10
CA TYR A 158 5.59 -10.49 21.73
C TYR A 158 4.74 -10.57 20.45
N ILE A 159 3.84 -9.60 20.30
CA ILE A 159 3.19 -9.28 19.02
C ILE A 159 3.89 -8.04 18.46
N GLY A 160 4.61 -8.22 17.35
CA GLY A 160 5.38 -7.20 16.67
C GLY A 160 4.58 -6.47 15.59
N GLU A 161 4.95 -5.22 15.38
CA GLU A 161 4.46 -4.39 14.29
C GLU A 161 5.12 -4.77 12.96
N CYS A 162 4.39 -4.53 11.88
CA CYS A 162 4.85 -4.72 10.51
C CYS A 162 4.73 -3.39 9.76
N ALA A 163 5.33 -3.30 8.58
CA ALA A 163 5.24 -2.13 7.71
C ALA A 163 3.81 -1.77 7.30
N ASN A 164 2.88 -2.73 7.39
CA ASN A 164 1.49 -2.57 7.03
C ASN A 164 0.58 -2.80 8.25
N ASP A 165 -0.38 -1.92 8.49
CA ASP A 165 -1.33 -2.00 9.63
C ASP A 165 -2.37 -3.15 9.50
N TYR A 166 -2.39 -3.84 8.36
CA TYR A 166 -3.15 -5.07 8.13
C TYR A 166 -2.34 -6.34 8.43
N GLN A 167 -1.09 -6.21 8.89
CA GLN A 167 -0.19 -7.30 9.21
C GLN A 167 0.36 -7.18 10.63
N PHE A 168 0.61 -8.31 11.27
CA PHE A 168 1.37 -8.38 12.52
C PHE A 168 2.13 -9.70 12.61
N ARG A 169 3.16 -9.73 13.46
CA ARG A 169 3.96 -10.93 13.74
C ARG A 169 3.74 -11.37 15.18
N LEU A 170 3.52 -12.64 15.41
CA LEU A 170 3.55 -13.27 16.73
C LEU A 170 4.88 -14.02 16.87
N HIS A 171 5.70 -13.59 17.82
CA HIS A 171 6.91 -14.27 18.23
C HIS A 171 6.65 -14.97 19.57
N LEU A 172 6.66 -16.29 19.57
CA LEU A 172 6.39 -17.11 20.73
C LEU A 172 7.59 -18.00 21.05
N LEU A 173 8.04 -17.95 22.31
CA LEU A 173 9.10 -18.81 22.83
C LEU A 173 8.47 -19.90 23.71
N SER A 174 8.69 -21.16 23.35
CA SER A 174 8.28 -22.32 24.16
C SER A 174 9.40 -22.74 25.11
N CYS A 175 9.03 -22.98 26.37
CA CYS A 175 9.95 -23.40 27.43
C CYS A 175 9.96 -24.92 27.66
N SER A 176 9.82 -25.71 26.59
CA SER A 176 10.11 -27.14 26.63
C SER A 176 11.62 -27.39 26.74
N SER A 177 12.01 -28.61 27.13
CA SER A 177 13.43 -29.06 27.20
C SER A 177 14.22 -28.81 25.91
N HIS A 178 13.52 -28.76 24.78
CA HIS A 178 14.00 -28.19 23.53
C HIS A 178 13.34 -26.82 23.36
N GLN A 179 14.12 -25.74 23.50
CA GLN A 179 13.64 -24.38 23.24
C GLN A 179 13.16 -24.31 21.78
N GLN A 180 11.86 -24.13 21.58
CA GLN A 180 11.27 -23.96 20.25
C GLN A 180 10.76 -22.53 20.13
N THR A 181 11.09 -21.90 19.00
CA THR A 181 10.63 -20.54 18.66
C THR A 181 9.62 -20.67 17.54
N PHE A 182 8.42 -20.13 17.76
CA PHE A 182 7.38 -20.03 16.75
C PHE A 182 7.25 -18.59 16.28
N ASP A 183 7.41 -18.38 14.98
CA ASP A 183 7.34 -17.08 14.34
C ASP A 183 6.26 -17.11 13.26
N LEU A 184 5.10 -16.57 13.62
CA LEU A 184 3.91 -16.57 12.79
C LEU A 184 3.60 -15.16 12.32
N GLN A 185 3.51 -14.99 11.00
CA GLN A 185 3.07 -13.75 10.39
C GLN A 185 1.62 -13.87 9.94
N PHE A 186 0.83 -12.85 10.26
CA PHE A 186 -0.60 -12.82 10.01
C PHE A 186 -0.99 -11.64 9.14
N VAL A 187 -2.00 -11.83 8.29
CA VAL A 187 -2.68 -10.78 7.51
C VAL A 187 -4.14 -10.76 7.93
N CYS A 188 -4.64 -9.63 8.44
CA CYS A 188 -6.05 -9.49 8.80
C CYS A 188 -6.93 -9.45 7.55
N VAL A 189 -8.01 -10.24 7.56
CA VAL A 189 -8.91 -10.40 6.40
C VAL A 189 -10.38 -10.13 6.72
N GLY A 190 -10.79 -10.14 7.99
CA GLY A 190 -12.16 -9.82 8.39
C GLY A 190 -12.28 -9.58 9.88
N THR A 191 -13.18 -8.68 10.27
CA THR A 191 -13.49 -8.33 11.66
C THR A 191 -15.00 -8.17 11.79
N TRP A 192 -15.55 -8.64 12.89
CA TRP A 192 -16.95 -8.40 13.26
C TRP A 192 -17.07 -8.24 14.77
N ILE A 193 -18.19 -7.64 15.20
CA ILE A 193 -18.43 -7.31 16.60
C ILE A 193 -19.77 -7.93 17.01
N GLU A 194 -19.80 -8.56 18.18
CA GLU A 194 -21.02 -9.07 18.81
C GLU A 194 -21.08 -8.58 20.26
N GLY A 195 -21.95 -7.62 20.53
CA GLY A 195 -22.00 -6.97 21.83
C GLY A 195 -20.67 -6.28 22.17
N PHE A 196 -19.99 -6.74 23.23
CA PHE A 196 -18.68 -6.21 23.65
C PHE A 196 -17.49 -7.06 23.17
N HIS A 197 -17.75 -8.06 22.33
CA HIS A 197 -16.74 -8.95 21.81
C HIS A 197 -16.36 -8.53 20.40
N THR A 198 -15.06 -8.33 20.17
CA THR A 198 -14.52 -8.16 18.83
C THR A 198 -13.86 -9.46 18.40
N TYR A 199 -14.23 -9.91 17.22
CA TYR A 199 -13.66 -11.09 16.57
C TYR A 199 -12.98 -10.68 15.28
N PHE A 200 -11.88 -11.33 14.95
CA PHE A 200 -11.24 -11.14 13.66
C PHE A 200 -10.52 -12.39 13.19
N VAL A 201 -10.37 -12.48 11.87
CA VAL A 201 -9.72 -13.60 11.19
C VAL A 201 -8.52 -13.09 10.44
N THR A 202 -7.47 -13.90 10.46
CA THR A 202 -6.23 -13.66 9.74
C THR A 202 -5.90 -14.83 8.84
N HIS A 203 -5.23 -14.54 7.73
CA HIS A 203 -4.53 -15.52 6.91
C HIS A 203 -3.10 -15.68 7.44
N ILE A 204 -2.62 -16.91 7.57
CA ILE A 204 -1.29 -17.23 8.08
C ILE A 204 -0.31 -17.30 6.91
N LEU A 205 0.75 -16.48 6.95
CA LEU A 205 1.79 -16.47 5.90
C LEU A 205 2.96 -17.43 6.20
N SER A 206 3.11 -17.83 7.47
CA SER A 206 4.21 -18.71 7.89
C SER A 206 3.93 -20.17 7.56
N LYS A 207 4.90 -20.84 6.95
CA LYS A 207 4.85 -22.30 6.66
C LYS A 207 4.97 -23.17 7.92
N GLN A 208 5.25 -22.58 9.08
CA GLN A 208 5.34 -23.30 10.36
C GLN A 208 3.97 -23.77 10.87
N SER A 209 2.87 -23.24 10.33
CA SER A 209 1.51 -23.64 10.68
C SER A 209 0.90 -24.55 9.62
N ASN A 210 0.19 -25.60 10.07
CA ASN A 210 -0.63 -26.44 9.20
C ASN A 210 -2.00 -25.81 8.89
N ASN A 211 -2.41 -24.79 9.65
CA ASN A 211 -3.67 -24.06 9.43
C ASN A 211 -3.42 -22.89 8.46
N GLN A 212 -4.37 -22.64 7.55
CA GLN A 212 -4.31 -21.51 6.61
C GLN A 212 -4.83 -20.20 7.22
N TYR A 213 -5.75 -20.30 8.18
CA TYR A 213 -6.35 -19.15 8.86
C TYR A 213 -6.21 -19.29 10.37
N ALA A 214 -6.20 -18.16 11.07
CA ALA A 214 -6.31 -18.08 12.53
C ALA A 214 -7.41 -17.10 12.90
N CYS A 215 -8.16 -17.43 13.95
CA CYS A 215 -9.28 -16.63 14.42
C CYS A 215 -8.97 -16.13 15.82
N PHE A 216 -9.29 -14.87 16.06
CA PHE A 216 -8.95 -14.16 17.28
C PHE A 216 -10.17 -13.48 17.89
N HIS A 217 -10.12 -13.28 19.20
CA HIS A 217 -11.19 -12.67 19.97
C HIS A 217 -10.64 -11.86 21.14
N PHE A 218 -11.24 -10.71 21.42
CA PHE A 218 -10.98 -9.95 22.63
C PHE A 218 -12.22 -9.12 23.04
N LEU A 219 -12.19 -8.61 24.29
CA LEU A 219 -13.21 -7.71 24.81
C LEU A 219 -12.85 -6.24 24.49
N THR A 220 -13.70 -5.56 23.73
CA THR A 220 -13.43 -4.18 23.27
C THR A 220 -13.22 -3.21 24.43
N LYS A 221 -14.13 -3.24 25.41
CA LYS A 221 -14.06 -2.36 26.60
C LYS A 221 -12.76 -2.54 27.38
N GLN A 222 -12.22 -3.77 27.44
CA GLN A 222 -10.97 -4.02 28.17
C GLN A 222 -9.79 -3.38 27.43
N LYS A 223 -9.74 -3.49 26.10
CA LYS A 223 -8.67 -2.89 25.29
C LYS A 223 -8.63 -1.36 25.44
N ASP A 224 -9.79 -0.70 25.46
CA ASP A 224 -9.86 0.77 25.50
C ASP A 224 -9.55 1.36 26.88
N LEU A 225 -9.81 0.60 27.96
CA LEU A 225 -9.71 1.10 29.34
C LEU A 225 -8.43 0.68 30.08
N SER A 226 -7.64 -0.26 29.54
CA SER A 226 -6.53 -0.84 30.29
C SER A 226 -5.27 -1.00 29.45
N SER A 227 -4.12 -0.83 30.10
CA SER A 227 -2.80 -1.07 29.49
C SER A 227 -2.54 -2.54 29.15
N SER A 228 -3.44 -3.45 29.56
CA SER A 228 -3.35 -4.87 29.26
C SER A 228 -4.72 -5.53 29.04
N PHE A 229 -4.83 -6.34 27.98
CA PHE A 229 -6.07 -7.03 27.64
C PHE A 229 -5.82 -8.49 27.24
N GLN A 230 -6.87 -9.31 27.28
CA GLN A 230 -6.78 -10.71 26.87
C GLN A 230 -7.15 -10.86 25.39
N LEU A 231 -6.29 -11.57 24.65
CA LEU A 231 -6.50 -11.97 23.27
C LEU A 231 -6.57 -13.51 23.21
N SER A 232 -7.72 -14.03 22.82
CA SER A 232 -7.94 -15.45 22.57
C SER A 232 -7.66 -15.75 21.10
N MET A 233 -6.93 -16.82 20.83
CA MET A 233 -6.70 -17.36 19.48
C MET A 233 -7.27 -18.77 19.40
N ALA A 234 -8.06 -19.10 18.38
CA ALA A 234 -8.56 -20.46 18.17
C ALA A 234 -7.39 -21.43 17.97
N THR A 235 -7.53 -22.67 18.44
CA THR A 235 -6.55 -23.73 18.16
C THR A 235 -6.60 -24.22 16.71
N ASP A 236 -7.67 -23.89 15.99
CA ASP A 236 -7.91 -24.32 14.63
C ASP A 236 -8.52 -23.20 13.78
N ASP A 237 -8.68 -23.44 12.48
CA ASP A 237 -9.22 -22.48 11.51
C ASP A 237 -10.76 -22.53 11.39
N SER A 238 -11.44 -23.22 12.31
CA SER A 238 -12.91 -23.31 12.32
C SER A 238 -13.59 -22.04 12.82
N CYS A 239 -12.85 -21.19 13.56
CA CYS A 239 -13.36 -20.00 14.26
C CYS A 239 -14.55 -20.27 15.20
N ARG A 240 -14.68 -21.50 15.71
CA ARG A 240 -15.76 -21.90 16.63
C ARG A 240 -15.39 -21.59 18.06
N ASP A 241 -16.39 -21.19 18.85
CA ASP A 241 -16.34 -21.12 20.32
C ASP A 241 -15.05 -20.49 20.89
N LEU A 242 -14.62 -19.37 20.30
CA LEU A 242 -13.43 -18.61 20.69
C LEU A 242 -13.45 -18.12 22.15
N ASN A 243 -14.64 -18.10 22.75
CA ASN A 243 -14.83 -17.74 24.16
C ASN A 243 -14.53 -18.92 25.12
N SER A 244 -14.43 -20.15 24.60
CA SER A 244 -14.17 -21.35 25.39
C SER A 244 -12.67 -21.53 25.64
N LYS A 245 -12.30 -21.70 26.92
CA LYS A 245 -10.91 -21.97 27.34
C LYS A 245 -10.37 -23.30 26.80
N SER A 246 -11.23 -24.27 26.46
CA SER A 246 -10.80 -25.54 25.88
C SER A 246 -10.42 -25.44 24.41
N MET A 247 -11.00 -24.51 23.67
CA MET A 247 -10.85 -24.37 22.21
C MET A 247 -10.00 -23.17 21.78
N SER A 248 -9.55 -22.36 22.74
CA SER A 248 -8.71 -21.19 22.49
C SER A 248 -7.45 -21.16 23.35
N THR A 249 -6.41 -20.54 22.81
CA THR A 249 -5.22 -20.13 23.55
C THR A 249 -5.40 -18.66 23.92
N VAL A 250 -5.49 -18.38 25.23
CA VAL A 250 -5.65 -17.01 25.74
C VAL A 250 -4.27 -16.43 26.08
N MET A 251 -3.97 -15.28 25.50
CA MET A 251 -2.78 -14.48 25.71
C MET A 251 -3.14 -13.20 26.47
N THR A 252 -2.38 -12.84 27.50
CA THR A 252 -2.50 -11.51 28.11
C THR A 252 -1.47 -10.58 27.48
N LEU A 253 -1.94 -9.56 26.78
CA LEU A 253 -1.14 -8.57 26.09
C LEU A 253 -0.99 -7.33 26.96
N SER A 254 0.24 -6.83 27.10
CA SER A 254 0.51 -5.52 27.70
C SER A 254 1.13 -4.60 26.66
N SER A 255 0.61 -3.37 26.55
CA SER A 255 1.17 -2.37 25.65
C SER A 255 2.62 -2.07 26.01
N ILE A 256 3.48 -1.99 25.00
CA ILE A 256 4.87 -1.59 25.19
C ILE A 256 4.93 -0.07 25.03
N ASN A 257 5.26 0.64 26.10
CA ASN A 257 5.71 2.02 25.93
C ASN A 257 7.06 1.96 25.24
N ARG A 258 7.13 2.43 23.99
CA ARG A 258 8.32 2.39 23.12
C ARG A 258 9.49 3.27 23.60
N GLN A 259 9.46 3.74 24.84
CA GLN A 259 10.57 4.43 25.49
C GLN A 259 11.64 3.41 25.91
N ILE A 260 12.34 2.85 24.92
CA ILE A 260 13.58 2.11 25.15
C ILE A 260 14.67 3.18 25.30
N GLY A 261 14.80 3.67 26.53
CA GLY A 261 15.77 4.66 26.93
C GLY A 261 15.49 5.05 28.37
N ASN A 262 16.29 4.52 29.30
CA ASN A 262 16.34 5.07 30.65
C ASN A 262 16.66 6.58 30.57
N GLU A 263 16.12 7.30 31.53
CA GLU A 263 16.32 8.72 31.84
C GLU A 263 15.21 9.68 31.36
N SER A 264 14.49 10.14 32.38
CA SER A 264 13.67 11.33 32.44
C SER A 264 14.31 12.52 31.72
N ASN A 265 13.65 12.98 30.65
CA ASN A 265 13.81 14.23 29.87
C ASN A 265 14.08 14.03 28.36
N ILE A 266 13.48 13.03 27.73
CA ILE A 266 13.50 12.90 26.27
C ILE A 266 12.18 13.44 25.71
N SER A 267 12.24 14.56 24.99
CA SER A 267 11.15 15.04 24.16
C SER A 267 10.71 13.92 23.21
N SER A 268 9.40 13.72 23.08
CA SER A 268 8.82 12.79 22.10
C SER A 268 9.53 12.95 20.74
N CYS A 269 10.10 11.86 20.21
CA CYS A 269 10.74 11.85 18.89
C CYS A 269 9.65 12.13 17.83
N ILE A 270 9.68 13.33 17.27
CA ILE A 270 8.67 13.81 16.32
C ILE A 270 9.37 14.28 15.05
N PHE A 271 8.89 13.82 13.89
CA PHE A 271 9.30 14.32 12.58
C PHE A 271 8.69 15.71 12.32
N PRO A 272 9.39 16.58 11.57
CA PRO A 272 8.98 17.97 11.41
C PRO A 272 7.60 18.11 10.75
N GLU A 273 6.72 18.92 11.36
CA GLU A 273 5.35 19.14 10.86
C GLU A 273 5.32 19.77 9.46
N GLU A 274 6.34 20.55 9.10
CA GLU A 274 6.51 21.22 7.80
C GLU A 274 6.51 20.28 6.58
N PHE A 275 6.67 18.97 6.80
CA PHE A 275 6.65 17.96 5.74
C PHE A 275 5.39 17.09 5.73
N GLN A 276 4.53 17.17 6.75
CA GLN A 276 3.39 16.26 6.94
C GLN A 276 2.20 16.57 6.02
N ASP A 277 2.02 17.83 5.61
CA ASP A 277 0.90 18.27 4.77
C ASP A 277 1.05 17.92 3.27
N TYR A 278 2.12 17.21 2.91
CA TYR A 278 2.48 17.02 1.51
C TYR A 278 2.65 15.54 1.17
N GLU A 279 2.13 15.17 0.01
CA GLU A 279 2.46 13.88 -0.59
C GLU A 279 3.78 13.98 -1.34
N TRP A 280 4.69 13.09 -0.98
CA TRP A 280 6.02 13.01 -1.55
C TRP A 280 6.12 11.77 -2.44
N TYR A 281 6.72 11.91 -3.62
CA TYR A 281 6.84 10.82 -4.58
C TYR A 281 8.29 10.62 -4.99
N SER A 282 8.73 9.38 -5.15
CA SER A 282 10.03 9.10 -5.75
C SER A 282 10.10 9.66 -7.18
N LEU A 283 11.31 9.86 -7.72
CA LEU A 283 11.51 10.42 -9.06
C LEU A 283 10.70 9.66 -10.13
N ASN A 284 10.83 8.33 -10.14
CA ASN A 284 10.08 7.44 -11.03
C ASN A 284 8.61 7.20 -10.64
N ARG A 285 8.11 7.86 -9.57
CA ARG A 285 6.75 7.77 -9.02
C ARG A 285 6.29 6.35 -8.67
N THR A 286 7.19 5.44 -8.31
CA THR A 286 6.80 4.09 -7.88
C THR A 286 6.67 3.96 -6.37
N ILE A 287 7.18 4.93 -5.61
CA ILE A 287 7.08 4.97 -4.15
C ILE A 287 6.43 6.30 -3.76
N GLN A 288 5.40 6.23 -2.94
CA GLN A 288 4.82 7.37 -2.23
C GLN A 288 5.36 7.39 -0.81
N MET A 289 5.74 8.55 -0.32
CA MET A 289 6.17 8.79 1.05
C MET A 289 5.12 9.64 1.77
N ILE A 290 4.70 9.17 2.94
CA ILE A 290 3.82 9.87 3.87
C ILE A 290 4.57 10.07 5.17
N ILE A 291 4.68 11.32 5.62
CA ILE A 291 5.34 11.68 6.87
C ILE A 291 4.25 12.02 7.89
N LYS A 292 4.23 11.30 9.01
CA LYS A 292 3.38 11.55 10.19
C LYS A 292 4.27 12.08 11.32
N SER A 293 3.68 12.40 12.47
CA SER A 293 4.43 12.89 13.63
C SER A 293 5.48 11.90 14.12
N THR A 294 5.18 10.60 14.23
CA THR A 294 6.11 9.58 14.77
C THR A 294 6.59 8.57 13.73
N ASP A 295 6.00 8.60 12.54
CA ASP A 295 6.18 7.55 11.53
C ASP A 295 6.40 8.13 10.13
N ILE A 296 7.24 7.46 9.34
CA ILE A 296 7.37 7.71 7.90
C ILE A 296 7.03 6.42 7.17
N GLU A 297 6.07 6.48 6.26
CA GLU A 297 5.60 5.34 5.48
C GLU A 297 6.02 5.49 4.02
N LEU A 298 6.70 4.49 3.50
CA LEU A 298 7.05 4.34 2.09
C LEU A 298 6.14 3.27 1.46
N ILE A 299 5.16 3.73 0.70
CA ILE A 299 4.16 2.91 0.04
C ILE A 299 4.61 2.59 -1.38
N ASN A 300 4.75 1.31 -1.70
CA ASN A 300 5.08 0.87 -3.04
C ASN A 300 3.81 0.81 -3.91
N LEU A 301 3.74 1.67 -4.92
CA LEU A 301 2.56 1.80 -5.78
C LEU A 301 2.47 0.70 -6.85
N LYS A 302 3.60 0.05 -7.20
CA LYS A 302 3.65 -1.05 -8.18
C LYS A 302 3.41 -2.41 -7.52
N ASN A 303 4.10 -2.66 -6.40
CA ASN A 303 4.06 -3.93 -5.68
C ASN A 303 3.37 -3.76 -4.33
N LYS A 304 2.03 -3.89 -4.32
CA LYS A 304 1.22 -3.82 -3.10
C LYS A 304 1.67 -4.91 -2.11
N GLY A 305 2.34 -4.50 -1.03
CA GLY A 305 2.83 -5.39 0.02
C GLY A 305 4.25 -5.10 0.49
N ASN A 306 5.12 -4.62 -0.41
CA ASN A 306 6.52 -4.28 -0.09
C ASN A 306 6.65 -2.82 0.39
N ASN A 307 5.85 -2.47 1.39
CA ASN A 307 5.94 -1.17 2.03
C ASN A 307 7.09 -1.19 3.04
N LYS A 308 7.68 -0.02 3.29
CA LYS A 308 8.66 0.19 4.35
C LYS A 308 8.11 1.26 5.30
N ARG A 309 8.24 1.06 6.61
CA ARG A 309 7.84 2.05 7.62
C ARG A 309 9.02 2.38 8.51
N PHE A 310 9.14 3.61 8.96
CA PHE A 310 10.12 4.05 9.94
C PHE A 310 9.40 4.62 11.14
N HIS A 311 9.75 4.15 12.32
CA HIS A 311 9.25 4.67 13.58
C HIS A 311 10.35 5.41 14.33
N CYS A 312 10.06 6.64 14.76
CA CYS A 312 11.00 7.52 15.45
C CYS A 312 11.30 6.99 16.87
N LEU A 313 12.55 6.63 17.15
CA LEU A 313 12.97 6.26 18.52
C LEU A 313 13.54 7.48 19.25
N GLN A 314 14.51 8.14 18.64
CA GLN A 314 15.20 9.28 19.24
C GLN A 314 15.61 10.31 18.18
N SER A 315 15.42 11.59 18.50
CA SER A 315 15.97 12.70 17.71
C SER A 315 17.40 12.95 18.16
N MET A 316 18.38 12.78 17.26
CA MET A 316 19.79 13.07 17.55
C MET A 316 20.07 14.55 17.32
N ASN A 317 19.67 15.07 16.15
CA ASN A 317 19.74 16.48 15.74
C ASN A 317 18.39 16.88 15.12
N SER A 318 18.23 18.14 14.68
CA SER A 318 16.97 18.66 14.09
C SER A 318 16.44 17.85 12.90
N LEU A 319 17.30 17.13 12.17
CA LEU A 319 16.94 16.37 10.98
C LEU A 319 17.59 14.98 10.92
N LYS A 320 18.14 14.49 12.04
CA LYS A 320 18.76 13.16 12.14
C LYS A 320 18.15 12.38 13.30
N TYR A 321 17.66 11.19 12.98
CA TYR A 321 16.84 10.36 13.86
C TYR A 321 17.39 8.94 13.92
N GLN A 322 17.37 8.36 15.12
CA GLN A 322 17.44 6.91 15.26
C GLN A 322 16.02 6.37 15.08
N VAL A 323 15.87 5.40 14.18
CA VAL A 323 14.56 4.86 13.79
C VAL A 323 14.55 3.34 13.80
N GLN A 324 13.38 2.77 14.10
CA GLN A 324 13.09 1.38 13.76
C GLN A 324 12.48 1.33 12.37
N SER A 325 13.15 0.65 11.45
CA SER A 325 12.65 0.40 10.12
C SER A 325 11.98 -0.96 10.04
N PHE A 326 10.81 -1.00 9.41
CA PHE A 326 10.01 -2.19 9.19
C PHE A 326 9.96 -2.44 7.69
N THR A 327 10.47 -3.58 7.25
CA THR A 327 10.29 -4.06 5.88
C THR A 327 9.49 -5.35 5.95
N ASN A 328 8.27 -5.36 5.44
CA ASN A 328 7.28 -6.40 5.74
C ASN A 328 7.10 -6.54 7.27
N CYS A 329 7.59 -7.61 7.90
CA CYS A 329 7.57 -7.79 9.36
C CYS A 329 8.98 -7.95 9.97
N GLU A 330 10.00 -7.62 9.20
CA GLU A 330 11.40 -7.59 9.65
C GLU A 330 11.72 -6.19 10.17
N VAL A 331 12.36 -6.15 11.33
CA VAL A 331 12.66 -4.90 12.06
C VAL A 331 14.17 -4.70 12.08
N TYR A 332 14.60 -3.49 11.76
CA TYR A 332 16.01 -3.09 11.80
C TYR A 332 16.14 -1.73 12.47
N GLU A 333 17.18 -1.53 13.26
CA GLU A 333 17.53 -0.19 13.74
C GLU A 333 18.47 0.50 12.74
N GLU A 334 18.05 1.67 12.27
CA GLU A 334 18.77 2.46 11.28
C GLU A 334 18.83 3.92 11.74
N CYS A 335 19.77 4.68 11.20
CA CYS A 335 19.80 6.12 11.34
C CYS A 335 19.24 6.75 10.07
N LEU A 336 18.22 7.58 10.24
CA LEU A 336 17.55 8.32 9.18
C LEU A 336 17.91 9.80 9.28
N GLN A 337 18.41 10.36 8.19
CA GLN A 337 18.58 11.80 8.04
C GLN A 337 17.67 12.32 6.92
N ILE A 338 16.96 13.41 7.19
CA ILE A 338 16.06 14.08 6.25
C ILE A 338 16.73 15.36 5.77
N ASN A 339 17.13 15.43 4.51
CA ASN A 339 17.72 16.63 3.93
C ASN A 339 16.72 17.32 3.02
N GLN A 340 16.41 18.59 3.30
CA GLN A 340 15.64 19.43 2.40
C GLN A 340 16.59 20.11 1.41
N GLN A 341 16.70 19.55 0.21
CA GLN A 341 17.59 20.08 -0.84
C GLN A 341 16.98 21.30 -1.54
N ALA A 342 15.65 21.33 -1.63
CA ALA A 342 14.87 22.45 -2.13
C ALA A 342 13.48 22.42 -1.49
N ASN A 343 12.69 23.49 -1.66
CA ASN A 343 11.34 23.57 -1.05
C ASN A 343 10.50 22.31 -1.31
N ASN A 344 10.58 21.78 -2.53
CA ASN A 344 9.81 20.65 -3.03
C ASN A 344 10.64 19.35 -3.21
N VAL A 345 11.83 19.27 -2.60
CA VAL A 345 12.72 18.10 -2.70
C VAL A 345 13.22 17.70 -1.32
N LEU A 346 12.96 16.45 -0.96
CA LEU A 346 13.51 15.81 0.23
C LEU A 346 14.40 14.63 -0.17
N GLU A 347 15.48 14.46 0.58
CA GLU A 347 16.30 13.27 0.52
C GLU A 347 16.26 12.55 1.87
N LEU A 348 15.90 11.27 1.84
CA LEU A 348 16.07 10.37 2.97
C LEU A 348 17.41 9.67 2.84
N VAL A 349 18.29 9.88 3.80
CA VAL A 349 19.60 9.23 3.89
C VAL A 349 19.55 8.21 5.01
N LEU A 350 19.67 6.94 4.66
CA LEU A 350 19.71 5.82 5.60
C LEU A 350 21.14 5.36 5.79
N THR A 351 21.55 5.25 7.05
CA THR A 351 22.88 4.76 7.46
C THR A 351 22.79 3.86 8.70
N ASN A 352 23.86 3.13 9.00
CA ASN A 352 24.01 2.49 10.32
C ASN A 352 24.36 3.57 11.37
N CYS A 353 23.66 3.60 12.50
CA CYS A 353 23.89 4.58 13.56
C CYS A 353 25.29 4.52 14.18
N ASN A 354 25.92 3.33 14.22
CA ASN A 354 27.21 3.11 14.88
C ASN A 354 28.40 3.19 13.93
N SER A 355 28.17 3.39 12.63
CA SER A 355 29.23 3.41 11.63
C SER A 355 29.57 4.84 11.24
N ASN A 356 30.78 5.28 11.60
CA ASN A 356 31.40 6.46 10.98
C ASN A 356 31.78 6.21 9.50
N ASN A 357 31.72 4.96 9.04
CA ASN A 357 31.97 4.59 7.66
C ASN A 357 30.66 4.62 6.84
N ASN A 358 30.65 5.48 5.82
CA ASN A 358 29.57 5.66 4.82
C ASN A 358 29.35 4.45 3.88
N ARG A 359 29.87 3.26 4.19
CA ARG A 359 29.80 2.08 3.29
C ARG A 359 28.37 1.59 3.03
N TYR A 360 27.44 1.85 3.95
CA TYR A 360 26.02 1.51 3.78
C TYR A 360 25.18 2.79 3.86
N LYS A 361 25.39 3.68 2.89
CA LYS A 361 24.62 4.91 2.73
C LYS A 361 23.65 4.71 1.57
N ARG A 362 22.35 4.61 1.89
CA ARG A 362 21.29 4.56 0.89
C ARG A 362 20.58 5.91 0.86
N VAL A 363 20.47 6.51 -0.33
CA VAL A 363 19.80 7.79 -0.53
C VAL A 363 18.54 7.56 -1.36
N LEU A 364 17.43 8.17 -0.93
CA LEU A 364 16.16 8.17 -1.66
C LEU A 364 15.69 9.61 -1.82
N THR A 365 15.49 10.03 -3.07
CA THR A 365 15.04 11.38 -3.41
C THR A 365 13.54 11.40 -3.68
N PHE A 366 12.84 12.28 -3.00
CA PHE A 366 11.40 12.49 -3.12
C PHE A 366 11.07 13.93 -3.53
N VAL A 367 10.03 14.06 -4.34
CA VAL A 367 9.56 15.33 -4.89
C VAL A 367 8.09 15.53 -4.60
N THR A 368 7.68 16.78 -4.43
CA THR A 368 6.26 17.15 -4.30
C THR A 368 5.87 18.25 -5.30
N LYS A 369 4.59 18.29 -5.70
CA LYS A 369 4.03 19.30 -6.63
C LYS A 369 3.30 20.44 -5.92
N SER A 370 3.04 20.28 -4.63
CA SER A 370 2.21 21.17 -3.82
C SER A 370 2.88 22.48 -3.44
N LYS A 371 4.22 22.53 -3.47
CA LYS A 371 5.01 23.74 -3.21
C LYS A 371 5.34 24.46 -4.51
N SER A 372 5.47 25.78 -4.45
CA SER A 372 5.71 26.67 -5.59
C SER A 372 6.80 26.11 -6.53
N LEU A 373 6.51 26.05 -7.83
CA LEU A 373 7.47 25.67 -8.86
C LEU A 373 8.69 26.58 -8.80
N SER A 374 9.89 26.00 -8.72
CA SER A 374 11.12 26.77 -8.86
C SER A 374 11.41 27.03 -10.33
N SER A 375 11.86 28.24 -10.68
CA SER A 375 12.45 28.49 -11.99
C SER A 375 13.68 27.60 -12.21
N CYS A 376 13.85 27.10 -13.42
CA CYS A 376 15.06 26.41 -13.85
C CYS A 376 16.31 27.26 -13.58
N PRO A 377 17.45 26.64 -13.24
CA PRO A 377 18.71 27.34 -13.02
C PRO A 377 19.26 27.87 -14.35
N THR A 378 19.04 29.16 -14.63
CA THR A 378 19.51 29.82 -15.87
C THR A 378 21.03 29.85 -16.00
N SER A 379 21.77 29.53 -14.92
CA SER A 379 23.23 29.37 -14.95
C SER A 379 23.70 28.16 -15.77
N ILE A 380 22.83 27.17 -16.02
CA ILE A 380 23.14 26.02 -16.87
C ILE A 380 23.16 26.43 -18.34
N GLY A 381 22.19 27.26 -18.76
CA GLY A 381 22.19 27.84 -20.10
C GLY A 381 21.84 26.87 -21.21
N ASN A 382 22.45 27.09 -22.38
CA ASN A 382 22.34 26.24 -23.55
C ASN A 382 23.55 25.31 -23.64
N LEU A 383 23.31 24.01 -23.75
CA LEU A 383 24.30 22.95 -23.77
C LEU A 383 24.18 22.13 -25.06
N LEU A 384 25.30 21.75 -25.65
CA LEU A 384 25.37 20.74 -26.70
C LEU A 384 25.79 19.42 -26.07
N LEU A 385 24.94 18.39 -26.19
CA LEU A 385 25.16 17.07 -25.65
C LEU A 385 25.71 16.13 -26.71
N GLU A 386 26.85 15.54 -26.40
CA GLU A 386 27.49 14.48 -27.17
C GLU A 386 27.44 13.19 -26.34
N THR A 387 26.86 12.13 -26.91
CA THR A 387 26.78 10.83 -26.24
C THR A 387 28.15 10.18 -26.23
N ASN A 388 28.69 9.85 -25.05
CA ASN A 388 29.92 9.08 -24.96
C ASN A 388 29.58 7.58 -25.10
N LEU A 389 30.07 6.95 -26.16
CA LEU A 389 29.70 5.58 -26.61
C LEU A 389 30.20 4.43 -25.72
N ASN A 390 30.62 4.69 -24.48
CA ASN A 390 31.40 3.72 -23.70
C ASN A 390 30.63 2.85 -22.69
N HIS A 391 29.29 2.92 -22.59
CA HIS A 391 28.53 1.90 -21.85
C HIS A 391 27.78 0.93 -22.79
N HIS A 392 28.25 -0.31 -22.78
CA HIS A 392 28.06 -1.37 -23.77
C HIS A 392 26.63 -1.86 -24.09
N ARG A 393 25.53 -1.22 -23.64
CA ARG A 393 24.17 -1.81 -23.78
C ARG A 393 23.00 -0.84 -23.94
N GLN A 394 23.12 0.22 -24.75
CA GLN A 394 21.92 0.94 -25.23
C GLN A 394 21.88 0.97 -26.77
N ARG A 395 21.04 0.09 -27.34
CA ARG A 395 20.94 -0.17 -28.79
C ARG A 395 20.12 0.85 -29.60
N PHE A 396 19.69 1.99 -29.04
CA PHE A 396 18.70 2.84 -29.72
C PHE A 396 18.85 4.37 -29.64
N LEU A 397 19.96 4.93 -29.15
CA LEU A 397 20.15 6.39 -29.18
C LEU A 397 20.91 6.82 -30.45
N ARG A 398 20.26 7.65 -31.26
CA ARG A 398 20.71 8.14 -32.58
C ARG A 398 22.04 8.91 -32.45
N LYS A 399 22.94 8.71 -33.42
CA LYS A 399 24.30 9.29 -33.54
C LYS A 399 24.38 10.82 -33.65
N ASN A 400 23.27 11.56 -33.58
CA ASN A 400 23.29 13.01 -33.75
C ASN A 400 23.42 13.69 -32.38
N PRO A 401 24.19 14.78 -32.27
CA PRO A 401 24.20 15.57 -31.05
C PRO A 401 22.80 16.14 -30.77
N PHE A 402 22.51 16.42 -29.51
CA PHE A 402 21.25 17.06 -29.10
C PHE A 402 21.59 18.34 -28.34
N GLN A 403 20.81 19.39 -28.53
CA GLN A 403 20.96 20.61 -27.76
C GLN A 403 19.95 20.64 -26.63
N MET A 404 20.40 20.98 -25.44
CA MET A 404 19.55 21.18 -24.26
C MET A 404 19.54 22.66 -23.88
N SER A 405 18.36 23.24 -23.71
CA SER A 405 18.17 24.59 -23.18
C SER A 405 17.49 24.52 -21.83
N VAL A 406 18.11 25.07 -20.79
CA VAL A 406 17.61 25.03 -19.42
C VAL A 406 17.25 26.44 -18.97
N GLY A 407 15.96 26.76 -18.89
CA GLY A 407 15.49 28.04 -18.36
C GLY A 407 15.71 29.26 -19.26
N CYS A 408 16.29 29.12 -20.46
CA CYS A 408 16.59 30.26 -21.32
C CYS A 408 15.37 30.77 -22.08
N ASP A 409 14.69 29.87 -22.81
CA ASP A 409 13.54 30.22 -23.62
C ASP A 409 12.27 30.38 -22.76
N ASN A 410 12.16 29.56 -21.72
CA ASN A 410 11.13 29.66 -20.69
C ASN A 410 11.76 29.31 -19.33
N LYS A 411 11.62 30.21 -18.37
CA LYS A 411 12.23 30.10 -17.04
C LYS A 411 11.81 28.86 -16.25
N GLU A 412 10.72 28.18 -16.62
CA GLU A 412 10.21 26.99 -15.92
C GLU A 412 10.41 25.69 -16.72
N LYS A 413 10.98 25.77 -17.93
CA LYS A 413 11.09 24.63 -18.83
C LYS A 413 12.52 24.27 -19.17
N LEU A 414 12.74 22.97 -19.26
CA LEU A 414 13.88 22.34 -19.90
C LEU A 414 13.43 21.86 -21.28
N MET A 415 14.18 22.22 -22.32
CA MET A 415 13.87 21.86 -23.70
C MET A 415 15.03 21.15 -24.34
N ILE A 416 14.73 20.08 -25.06
CA ILE A 416 15.70 19.27 -25.78
C ILE A 416 15.36 19.38 -27.27
N TYR A 417 16.37 19.75 -28.04
CA TYR A 417 16.32 19.90 -29.48
C TYR A 417 17.21 18.86 -30.13
N GLN A 418 16.72 18.20 -31.18
CA GLN A 418 17.56 17.40 -32.06
C GLN A 418 18.19 18.31 -33.11
N THR A 419 19.51 18.25 -33.25
CA THR A 419 20.19 18.95 -34.35
C THR A 419 20.14 18.07 -35.60
N GLU A 420 19.64 18.64 -36.70
CA GLU A 420 19.70 18.02 -38.00
C GLU A 420 21.05 18.33 -38.67
N LYS A 421 21.25 17.82 -39.89
CA LYS A 421 22.50 18.03 -40.66
C LYS A 421 22.76 19.52 -40.97
N ASP A 422 21.72 20.35 -40.88
CA ASP A 422 21.81 21.80 -40.98
C ASP A 422 21.85 22.42 -39.56
N PRO A 423 22.95 23.10 -39.17
CA PRO A 423 23.09 23.68 -37.82
C PRO A 423 22.05 24.74 -37.47
N ASP A 424 21.38 25.34 -38.47
CA ASP A 424 20.34 26.36 -38.28
C ASP A 424 18.94 25.75 -38.07
N TYR A 425 18.74 24.47 -38.37
CA TYR A 425 17.47 23.77 -38.17
C TYR A 425 17.48 22.91 -36.90
N ARG A 426 16.66 23.31 -35.91
CA ARG A 426 16.51 22.62 -34.63
C ARG A 426 15.07 22.15 -34.46
N LEU A 427 14.89 20.84 -34.31
CA LEU A 427 13.57 20.27 -34.02
C LEU A 427 13.43 20.09 -32.51
N LEU A 428 12.43 20.74 -31.89
CA LEU A 428 12.09 20.52 -30.48
C LEU A 428 11.55 19.09 -30.33
N THR A 429 12.28 18.24 -29.61
CA THR A 429 11.92 16.83 -29.41
C THR A 429 11.30 16.57 -28.05
N GLN A 430 11.70 17.33 -27.03
CA GLN A 430 11.21 17.13 -25.67
C GLN A 430 11.08 18.46 -24.94
N THR A 431 10.04 18.57 -24.12
CA THR A 431 9.83 19.69 -23.21
C THR A 431 9.44 19.12 -21.87
N ASP A 432 10.20 19.48 -20.85
CA ASP A 432 10.04 19.02 -19.48
C ASP A 432 9.95 20.21 -18.54
N THR A 433 9.24 20.05 -17.43
CA THR A 433 9.08 21.11 -16.43
C THR A 433 10.16 20.98 -15.36
N CYS A 434 10.88 22.06 -15.07
CA CYS A 434 11.80 22.08 -13.93
C CYS A 434 10.99 22.08 -12.64
N LEU A 435 11.30 21.13 -11.76
CA LEU A 435 10.69 21.08 -10.44
C LEU A 435 11.56 21.79 -9.41
N ALA A 436 12.87 21.54 -9.43
CA ALA A 436 13.79 21.99 -8.39
C ALA A 436 15.23 22.04 -8.90
N SER A 437 16.04 22.93 -8.33
CA SER A 437 17.50 22.90 -8.51
C SER A 437 18.24 23.35 -7.26
N TRP A 438 19.40 22.75 -7.01
CA TRP A 438 20.30 23.13 -5.92
C TRP A 438 21.75 22.85 -6.33
N ARG A 439 22.70 23.22 -5.48
CA ARG A 439 24.13 22.95 -5.66
C ARG A 439 24.63 22.03 -4.55
N SER A 440 25.64 21.24 -4.84
CA SER A 440 26.40 20.53 -3.82
C SER A 440 27.06 21.53 -2.85
N ASP A 441 27.43 21.06 -1.66
CA ASP A 441 28.04 21.89 -0.61
C ASP A 441 29.36 22.55 -1.07
N ASP A 442 30.12 21.85 -1.91
CA ASP A 442 31.36 22.34 -2.52
C ASP A 442 31.13 23.18 -3.80
N LEU A 443 29.86 23.41 -4.17
CA LEU A 443 29.41 24.16 -5.34
C LEU A 443 29.90 23.62 -6.69
N SER A 444 30.50 22.43 -6.73
CA SER A 444 31.07 21.83 -7.94
C SER A 444 30.01 21.21 -8.85
N ILE A 445 28.90 20.74 -8.26
CA ILE A 445 27.82 20.04 -8.96
C ILE A 445 26.51 20.82 -8.81
N ILE A 446 25.82 21.01 -9.93
CA ILE A 446 24.45 21.53 -9.96
C ILE A 446 23.49 20.35 -10.14
N TYR A 447 22.49 20.24 -9.30
CA TYR A 447 21.41 19.26 -9.44
C TYR A 447 20.16 19.94 -9.97
N LEU A 448 19.47 19.27 -10.88
CA LEU A 448 18.20 19.69 -11.46
C LEU A 448 17.24 18.51 -11.51
N ILE A 449 16.07 18.68 -10.93
CA ILE A 449 14.96 17.75 -11.11
C ILE A 449 14.05 18.29 -12.19
N ALA A 450 13.85 17.50 -13.23
CA ALA A 450 12.92 17.77 -14.31
C ALA A 450 11.82 16.71 -14.34
N GLN A 451 10.63 17.09 -14.79
CA GLN A 451 9.50 16.19 -14.98
C GLN A 451 9.05 16.16 -16.43
N SER A 452 8.91 14.94 -16.94
CA SER A 452 8.38 14.74 -18.27
C SER A 452 6.89 15.03 -18.34
N ILE A 453 6.50 15.87 -19.30
CA ILE A 453 5.09 16.20 -19.56
C ILE A 453 4.31 14.96 -20.03
N TYR A 454 4.98 14.02 -20.73
CA TYR A 454 4.33 12.85 -21.30
C TYR A 454 4.13 11.72 -20.29
N SER A 455 5.15 11.40 -19.50
CA SER A 455 5.10 10.26 -18.56
C SER A 455 4.73 10.66 -17.14
N ASN A 456 4.70 11.97 -16.83
CA ASN A 456 4.66 12.52 -15.48
C ASN A 456 5.80 12.04 -14.56
N ALA A 457 6.74 11.22 -15.02
CA ALA A 457 7.88 10.79 -14.24
C ALA A 457 8.90 11.93 -14.13
N SER A 458 9.50 12.05 -12.95
CA SER A 458 10.59 12.97 -12.71
C SER A 458 11.92 12.22 -12.85
N TYR A 459 12.98 12.96 -13.18
CA TYR A 459 14.34 12.44 -13.23
C TYR A 459 15.30 13.53 -12.76
N CYS A 460 16.46 13.09 -12.31
CA CYS A 460 17.52 13.96 -11.81
C CYS A 460 18.60 14.12 -12.89
N LEU A 461 19.06 15.34 -13.07
CA LEU A 461 20.22 15.70 -13.86
C LEU A 461 21.25 16.32 -12.91
N SER A 462 22.47 15.80 -12.93
CA SER A 462 23.59 16.38 -12.19
C SER A 462 24.67 16.84 -13.16
N PHE A 463 25.09 18.09 -13.01
CA PHE A 463 26.00 18.81 -13.91
C PHE A 463 27.29 19.13 -13.17
N GLN A 464 28.41 18.60 -13.65
CA GLN A 464 29.74 18.98 -13.14
C GLN A 464 30.38 19.96 -14.12
N MET A 465 30.54 21.22 -13.71
CA MET A 465 30.97 22.29 -14.60
C MET A 465 32.45 22.18 -15.02
N SER A 466 33.32 21.57 -14.19
CA SER A 466 34.74 21.39 -14.51
C SER A 466 34.96 20.40 -15.67
N ASP A 467 34.19 19.31 -15.67
CA ASP A 467 34.46 18.15 -16.51
C ASP A 467 33.53 18.08 -17.71
N SER A 468 32.56 19.02 -17.81
CA SER A 468 31.58 19.03 -18.90
C SER A 468 30.76 17.73 -18.94
N ILE A 469 30.46 17.14 -17.77
CA ILE A 469 29.75 15.87 -17.64
C ILE A 469 28.33 16.10 -17.13
N ILE A 470 27.38 15.41 -17.75
CA ILE A 470 26.00 15.35 -17.29
C ILE A 470 25.62 13.90 -17.04
N ILE A 471 25.13 13.65 -15.83
CA ILE A 471 24.58 12.35 -15.45
C ILE A 471 23.07 12.52 -15.33
N ARG A 472 22.33 11.74 -16.11
CA ARG A 472 20.89 11.59 -15.99
C ARG A 472 20.58 10.33 -15.19
N ASN A 473 19.94 10.51 -14.04
CA ASN A 473 19.49 9.43 -13.19
C ASN A 473 17.96 9.32 -13.23
N ASN A 474 17.47 8.18 -13.69
CA ASN A 474 16.04 7.84 -13.73
C ASN A 474 15.61 6.93 -12.56
N SER A 475 16.53 6.62 -11.64
CA SER A 475 16.28 5.77 -10.47
C SER A 475 15.66 6.55 -9.30
N HIS A 476 15.71 5.96 -8.10
CA HIS A 476 15.22 6.54 -6.85
C HIS A 476 16.18 7.55 -6.22
N ASP A 477 17.40 7.66 -6.74
CA ASP A 477 18.48 8.47 -6.17
C ASP A 477 18.89 9.60 -7.12
N CYS A 478 19.25 10.75 -6.56
CA CYS A 478 19.83 11.90 -7.24
C CYS A 478 21.31 12.10 -6.85
N SER A 479 22.02 11.04 -6.49
CA SER A 479 23.44 11.09 -6.16
C SER A 479 24.34 11.04 -7.40
N PHE A 480 25.45 11.79 -7.34
CA PHE A 480 26.45 11.86 -8.43
C PHE A 480 27.37 10.62 -8.46
N ASN A 481 27.62 9.99 -7.32
CA ASN A 481 28.66 8.94 -7.15
C ASN A 481 28.12 7.52 -6.86
N ASN A 482 26.84 7.33 -6.53
CA ASN A 482 26.37 6.10 -5.90
C ASN A 482 25.03 5.59 -6.48
N SER A 483 25.00 5.18 -7.75
CA SER A 483 23.94 4.23 -8.14
C SER A 483 24.56 2.85 -8.34
N GLU A 484 24.20 1.91 -7.47
CA GLU A 484 24.48 0.48 -7.67
C GLU A 484 23.76 -0.07 -8.92
N ASP A 485 22.74 0.63 -9.42
CA ASP A 485 21.99 0.29 -10.63
C ASP A 485 22.52 1.02 -11.89
N GLU A 486 23.64 0.54 -12.43
CA GLU A 486 24.27 1.03 -13.68
C GLU A 486 23.30 1.10 -14.88
N THR A 487 22.19 0.36 -14.85
CA THR A 487 21.19 0.32 -15.94
C THR A 487 20.31 1.57 -16.02
N SER A 488 20.28 2.40 -14.97
CA SER A 488 19.37 3.53 -14.83
C SER A 488 20.02 4.91 -15.06
N ILE A 489 21.34 4.91 -15.28
CA ILE A 489 22.14 6.09 -15.52
C ILE A 489 22.41 6.27 -17.01
N SER A 490 22.37 7.51 -17.49
CA SER A 490 22.92 7.90 -18.79
C SER A 490 23.91 9.05 -18.60
N ILE A 491 25.12 8.90 -19.15
CA ILE A 491 26.20 9.87 -19.03
C ILE A 491 26.41 10.56 -20.38
N TYR A 492 26.49 11.89 -20.38
CA TYR A 492 26.68 12.73 -21.56
C TYR A 492 27.89 13.65 -21.35
N SER A 493 28.63 13.89 -22.43
CA SER A 493 29.54 15.03 -22.50
C SER A 493 28.74 16.26 -22.94
N ALA A 494 28.99 17.41 -22.34
CA ALA A 494 28.18 18.60 -22.50
C ALA A 494 29.05 19.83 -22.73
N LYS A 495 28.99 20.39 -23.94
CA LYS A 495 29.68 21.64 -24.26
C LYS A 495 28.74 22.82 -24.04
N LEU A 496 29.14 23.77 -23.19
CA LEU A 496 28.40 25.02 -23.01
C LEU A 496 28.45 25.82 -24.31
N LEU A 497 27.26 26.10 -24.89
CA LEU A 497 27.15 26.90 -26.11
C LEU A 497 27.15 28.38 -25.78
N ASN A 498 26.21 28.82 -24.93
CA ASN A 498 26.08 30.19 -24.44
C ASN A 498 25.24 30.19 -23.14
N PRO A 499 25.56 31.04 -22.13
CA PRO A 499 24.67 31.29 -21.00
C PRO A 499 23.35 31.92 -21.49
N CYS A 500 22.26 31.78 -20.73
CA CYS A 500 20.98 32.41 -21.07
C CYS A 500 21.16 33.94 -21.15
N SER A 501 21.33 34.48 -22.35
CA SER A 501 21.55 35.91 -22.54
C SER A 501 20.27 36.67 -22.23
N GLN A 502 20.29 37.56 -21.23
CA GLN A 502 19.23 38.55 -20.99
C GLN A 502 19.06 39.56 -22.15
N SER A 503 19.83 39.46 -23.24
CA SER A 503 19.96 40.51 -24.27
C SER A 503 19.27 40.23 -25.61
N GLN A 504 18.64 39.07 -25.84
CA GLN A 504 17.92 38.83 -27.11
C GLN A 504 16.49 39.37 -27.15
N GLN A 505 15.88 39.70 -26.00
CA GLN A 505 14.58 40.40 -25.96
C GLN A 505 14.71 41.91 -26.25
N LEU A 506 15.91 42.50 -26.16
CA LEU A 506 16.15 43.92 -26.43
C LEU A 506 16.44 44.19 -27.92
N LEU A 507 17.09 43.26 -28.63
CA LEU A 507 17.39 43.42 -30.05
C LEU A 507 16.13 43.44 -30.94
N PHE A 508 15.10 42.67 -30.61
CA PHE A 508 13.82 42.75 -31.35
C PHE A 508 13.07 44.06 -31.11
N LYS A 509 13.17 44.66 -29.92
CA LYS A 509 12.62 46.00 -29.66
C LYS A 509 13.40 47.09 -30.37
N TYR A 510 14.73 47.00 -30.44
CA TYR A 510 15.54 47.99 -31.15
C TYR A 510 15.38 47.90 -32.67
N ILE A 511 15.26 46.70 -33.25
CA ILE A 511 15.02 46.53 -34.69
C ILE A 511 13.62 47.03 -35.10
N LEU A 512 12.58 46.81 -34.27
CA LEU A 512 11.24 47.37 -34.52
C LEU A 512 11.18 48.89 -34.38
N VAL A 513 11.95 49.48 -33.45
CA VAL A 513 12.07 50.95 -33.31
C VAL A 513 12.84 51.55 -34.50
N TRP A 514 13.88 50.88 -34.99
CA TRP A 514 14.62 51.35 -36.18
C TRP A 514 13.81 51.24 -37.47
N ILE A 515 13.02 50.17 -37.66
CA ILE A 515 12.15 50.01 -38.83
C ILE A 515 11.01 51.04 -38.82
N THR A 516 10.47 51.40 -37.65
CA THR A 516 9.44 52.46 -37.56
C THR A 516 10.00 53.86 -37.76
N ILE A 517 11.26 54.13 -37.36
CA ILE A 517 11.93 55.41 -37.64
C ILE A 517 12.28 55.55 -39.14
N PHE A 518 12.74 54.47 -39.79
CA PHE A 518 13.07 54.51 -41.22
C PHE A 518 11.84 54.70 -42.13
N ILE A 519 10.68 54.14 -41.75
CA ILE A 519 9.43 54.32 -42.51
C ILE A 519 8.84 55.74 -42.34
N MET A 520 9.19 56.47 -41.28
CA MET A 520 8.74 57.86 -41.09
C MET A 520 9.63 58.91 -41.76
N THR A 521 10.87 58.59 -42.13
CA THR A 521 11.79 59.54 -42.78
C THR A 521 11.71 59.56 -44.30
N ASP A 522 11.04 58.59 -44.93
CA ASP A 522 10.79 58.56 -46.39
C ASP A 522 9.49 59.28 -46.80
N ASN A 523 8.86 60.04 -45.89
CA ASN A 523 7.61 60.78 -46.14
C ASN A 523 7.67 62.27 -45.71
N ILE A 524 8.86 62.90 -45.73
CA ILE A 524 9.02 64.35 -45.59
C ILE A 524 9.90 64.90 -46.72
#